data_AF-A0A7V3LLX0-F1
#
_entry.id   AF-A0A7V3LLX0-F1
#
_cell.length_a   1.000
_cell.length_b   1.000
_cell.length_c   1.000
_cell.angle_alpha   90.00
_cell.angle_beta   90.00
_cell.angle_gamma   90.00
#
_symmetry.space_group_name_H-M   'P 1'
#
loop_
_entity.id
_entity.type
_entity.pdbx_description
1 polymer ?
#
loop_
_entity_poly.entity_id
_entity_poly.type
_entity_poly.pdbx_seq_one_letter_code
_entity_poly.pdbx_strand_id
1 'polypeptide(L)'
;MKHTPLFFGIVVLALPMNVHATETTLFNVLGTFGGLLNVLTPIVVALALLAFFWGLAMYVMNFSGDDKDKKKGRDMMTYGILALFVIVSVWGLVSILQNTFGLEDAEQTKELPYIIPRSQ
;
A
#
# COMPACT_ATOMS: atom_id res chain seq x y z
N MET A 1 7.56 64.97 5.24
CA MET A 1 7.28 64.26 3.97
C MET A 1 7.14 62.78 4.28
N LYS A 2 6.05 62.18 3.79
CA LYS A 2 5.57 60.82 4.05
C LYS A 2 6.46 59.82 3.29
N HIS A 3 7.11 58.88 3.96
CA HIS A 3 7.78 57.75 3.30
C HIS A 3 7.13 56.46 3.80
N THR A 4 6.08 56.09 3.08
CA THR A 4 5.27 54.89 3.23
C THR A 4 6.13 53.62 3.12
N PRO A 5 6.00 52.63 4.01
CA PRO A 5 6.69 51.35 3.89
C PRO A 5 5.98 50.48 2.82
N LEU A 6 6.29 50.72 1.56
CA LEU A 6 5.64 50.05 0.41
C LEU A 6 6.44 48.84 -0.12
N PHE A 7 7.67 48.61 0.37
CA PHE A 7 8.54 47.55 -0.15
C PHE A 7 8.44 46.20 0.57
N PHE A 8 7.82 46.13 1.76
CA PHE A 8 7.73 44.87 2.52
C PHE A 8 6.55 43.98 2.09
N GLY A 9 5.58 44.51 1.35
CA GLY A 9 4.37 43.76 0.93
C GLY A 9 4.54 42.88 -0.31
N ILE A 10 5.59 43.09 -1.13
CA ILE A 10 5.70 42.43 -2.45
C ILE A 10 6.43 41.07 -2.37
N VAL A 11 7.27 40.85 -1.36
CA VAL A 11 8.10 39.62 -1.28
C VAL A 11 7.28 38.38 -0.90
N VAL A 12 6.13 38.53 -0.23
CA VAL A 12 5.26 37.40 0.17
C VAL A 12 4.48 36.81 -1.02
N LEU A 13 4.32 37.56 -2.12
CA LEU A 13 3.61 37.11 -3.34
C LEU A 13 4.45 36.22 -4.28
N ALA A 14 5.76 36.09 -4.02
CA ALA A 14 6.69 35.34 -4.89
C ALA A 14 6.99 33.91 -4.40
N LEU A 15 6.42 33.49 -3.27
CA LEU A 15 6.52 32.09 -2.85
C LEU A 15 5.44 31.30 -3.60
N PRO A 16 5.78 30.15 -4.23
CA PRO A 16 4.77 29.27 -4.81
C PRO A 16 3.85 28.80 -3.69
N MET A 17 2.69 29.45 -3.59
CA MET A 17 1.62 28.99 -2.74
C MET A 17 1.04 27.77 -3.44
N ASN A 18 1.44 26.59 -2.97
CA ASN A 18 0.75 25.36 -3.30
C ASN A 18 -0.65 25.45 -2.66
N VAL A 19 -1.58 26.14 -3.34
CA VAL A 19 -3.00 26.15 -3.02
C VAL A 19 -3.54 24.82 -3.54
N HIS A 20 -3.53 23.82 -2.66
CA HIS A 20 -4.26 22.58 -2.90
C HIS A 20 -5.74 22.88 -2.65
N ALA A 21 -6.43 23.36 -3.68
CA ALA A 21 -7.89 23.34 -3.71
C ALA A 21 -8.33 21.89 -3.94
N THR A 22 -8.40 21.11 -2.87
CA THR A 22 -8.82 19.70 -2.96
C THR A 22 -10.35 19.64 -2.97
N GLU A 23 -10.93 19.66 -4.17
CA GLU A 23 -12.30 19.19 -4.39
C GLU A 23 -12.37 17.72 -3.95
N THR A 24 -12.92 17.47 -2.77
CA THR A 24 -12.95 16.14 -2.16
C THR A 24 -14.14 15.37 -2.71
N THR A 25 -14.01 14.88 -3.95
CA THR A 25 -14.98 13.95 -4.53
C THR A 25 -14.83 12.57 -3.87
N LEU A 26 -15.93 11.82 -3.74
CA LEU A 26 -15.93 10.43 -3.22
C LEU A 26 -14.88 9.55 -3.90
N PHE A 27 -14.70 9.70 -5.21
CA PHE A 27 -13.69 8.97 -5.99
C PHE A 27 -12.25 9.30 -5.58
N ASN A 28 -11.96 10.54 -5.16
CA ASN A 28 -10.63 10.93 -4.68
C ASN A 28 -10.32 10.31 -3.31
N VAL A 29 -11.34 10.21 -2.45
CA VAL A 29 -11.23 9.51 -1.16
C VAL A 29 -10.96 8.02 -1.40
N LEU A 30 -11.79 7.36 -2.21
CA LEU A 30 -11.61 5.93 -2.53
C LEU A 30 -10.25 5.65 -3.20
N GLY A 31 -9.79 6.52 -4.10
CA GLY A 31 -8.47 6.41 -4.72
C GLY A 31 -7.32 6.56 -3.71
N THR A 32 -7.44 7.48 -2.76
CA THR A 32 -6.45 7.67 -1.68
C THR A 32 -6.39 6.45 -0.76
N PHE A 33 -7.55 5.92 -0.35
CA PHE A 33 -7.62 4.69 0.44
C PHE A 33 -7.09 3.48 -0.33
N GLY A 34 -7.43 3.34 -1.62
CA GLY A 34 -6.90 2.29 -2.48
C GLY A 34 -5.38 2.33 -2.59
N GLY A 35 -4.80 3.53 -2.80
CA GLY A 35 -3.36 3.72 -2.81
C GLY A 35 -2.70 3.36 -1.47
N LEU A 36 -3.32 3.73 -0.35
CA LEU A 36 -2.83 3.36 0.98
C LEU A 36 -2.85 1.84 1.19
N LEU A 37 -3.94 1.17 0.82
CA LEU A 37 -4.05 -0.28 0.91
C LEU A 37 -3.03 -0.99 0.01
N ASN A 38 -2.74 -0.46 -1.18
CA ASN A 38 -1.74 -1.04 -2.07
C ASN A 38 -0.33 -1.00 -1.45
N VAL A 39 0.01 0.07 -0.72
CA VAL A 39 1.30 0.16 0.01
C VAL A 39 1.28 -0.66 1.30
N LEU A 40 0.16 -0.67 2.02
CA LEU A 40 0.07 -1.31 3.33
C LEU A 40 -0.03 -2.84 3.24
N THR A 41 -0.70 -3.36 2.21
CA THR A 41 -0.87 -4.80 1.96
C THR A 41 0.46 -5.57 1.99
N PRO A 42 1.48 -5.24 1.17
CA PRO A 42 2.74 -6.00 1.17
C PRO A 42 3.46 -5.94 2.52
N ILE A 43 3.33 -4.83 3.26
CA ILE A 43 3.89 -4.70 4.62
C ILE A 43 3.19 -5.66 5.58
N VAL A 44 1.86 -5.72 5.56
CA VAL A 44 1.09 -6.64 6.41
C VAL A 44 1.38 -8.09 6.07
N VAL A 45 1.50 -8.43 4.78
CA VAL A 45 1.92 -9.78 4.33
C VAL A 45 3.30 -10.13 4.90
N ALA A 46 4.27 -9.23 4.79
CA ALA A 46 5.61 -9.46 5.32
C ALA A 46 5.62 -9.68 6.85
N LEU A 47 4.86 -8.87 7.59
CA LEU A 47 4.71 -9.02 9.04
C LEU A 47 3.99 -10.33 9.42
N ALA A 48 2.96 -10.71 8.67
CA ALA A 48 2.25 -11.97 8.86
C ALA A 48 3.16 -13.19 8.63
N LEU A 49 3.99 -13.15 7.58
CA LEU A 49 5.00 -14.18 7.33
C LEU A 49 6.04 -14.25 8.46
N LEU A 50 6.50 -13.09 8.94
CA LEU A 50 7.45 -13.04 10.06
C LEU A 50 6.86 -13.64 11.34
N ALA A 51 5.62 -13.28 11.67
CA ALA A 51 4.90 -13.83 12.82
C ALA A 51 4.63 -15.35 12.67
N PHE A 52 4.31 -15.80 11.46
CA PHE A 52 4.15 -17.21 11.14
C PHE A 52 5.46 -17.98 11.36
N PHE A 53 6.59 -17.50 10.82
CA PHE A 53 7.90 -18.13 11.04
C PHE A 53 8.32 -18.11 12.52
N TRP A 54 8.01 -17.04 13.25
CA TRP A 54 8.26 -16.97 14.69
C TRP A 54 7.44 -18.02 15.47
N GLY A 55 6.16 -18.17 15.14
CA GLY A 55 5.29 -19.20 15.71
C GLY A 55 5.77 -20.61 15.38
N LEU A 56 6.19 -20.85 14.13
CA LEU A 56 6.76 -22.12 13.69
C LEU A 56 8.06 -22.45 14.42
N ALA A 57 8.98 -21.49 14.54
CA ALA A 57 10.23 -21.65 15.27
C ALA A 57 9.97 -22.01 16.74
N MET A 58 9.06 -21.30 17.42
CA MET A 58 8.67 -21.63 18.80
C MET A 58 8.06 -23.04 18.92
N TYR A 59 7.20 -23.43 17.97
CA TYR A 59 6.59 -24.75 17.97
C TYR A 59 7.63 -25.87 17.82
N VAL A 60 8.59 -25.68 16.91
CA VAL A 60 9.68 -26.64 16.68
C VAL A 60 10.64 -26.69 17.87
N MET A 61 11.02 -25.56 18.45
CA MET A 61 11.93 -25.50 19.61
C MET A 61 11.32 -26.16 20.85
N ASN A 62 10.00 -26.00 21.05
CA ASN A 62 9.28 -26.59 22.19
C ASN A 62 8.71 -27.99 21.88
N PHE A 63 9.10 -28.61 20.75
CA PHE A 63 8.60 -29.92 20.32
C PHE A 63 9.00 -31.07 21.26
N SER A 64 10.01 -30.89 22.10
CA SER A 64 10.45 -31.89 23.09
C SER A 64 10.14 -31.52 24.54
N GLY A 65 9.46 -30.38 24.79
CA GLY A 65 9.14 -29.88 26.13
C GLY A 65 7.75 -30.26 26.66
N ASP A 66 7.40 -29.70 27.82
CA ASP A 66 6.11 -29.89 28.52
C ASP A 66 4.89 -29.59 27.62
N ASP A 67 3.80 -30.33 27.82
CA ASP A 67 2.56 -30.24 27.01
C ASP A 67 1.97 -28.82 26.93
N LYS A 68 2.21 -27.99 27.95
CA LYS A 68 1.73 -26.61 28.02
C LYS A 68 2.38 -25.71 26.96
N ASP A 69 3.69 -25.84 26.76
CA ASP A 69 4.43 -25.01 25.81
C ASP A 69 4.21 -25.48 24.36
N LYS A 70 4.02 -26.79 24.16
CA LYS A 70 3.55 -27.35 22.89
C LYS A 70 2.19 -26.80 22.47
N LYS A 71 1.23 -26.77 23.40
CA LYS A 71 -0.10 -26.24 23.12
C LYS A 71 -0.02 -24.76 22.73
N LYS A 72 0.76 -23.97 23.46
CA LYS A 72 0.96 -22.54 23.18
C LYS A 72 1.63 -22.29 21.82
N GLY A 73 2.66 -23.07 21.47
CA GLY A 73 3.30 -23.00 20.16
C GLY A 73 2.37 -23.37 19.00
N ARG A 74 1.54 -24.42 19.18
CA ARG A 74 0.54 -24.84 18.18
C ARG A 74 -0.55 -23.80 18.00
N ASP A 75 -1.05 -23.23 19.08
CA ASP A 75 -2.09 -22.18 19.04
C ASP A 75 -1.53 -20.96 18.28
N MET A 76 -0.29 -20.53 18.58
CA MET A 76 0.39 -19.43 17.88
C MET A 76 0.58 -19.71 16.37
N MET A 77 0.98 -20.92 16.00
CA MET A 77 1.11 -21.33 14.60
C MET A 77 -0.25 -21.26 13.87
N THR A 78 -1.32 -21.71 14.55
CA THR A 78 -2.67 -21.72 13.98
C THR A 78 -3.17 -20.31 13.67
N TYR A 79 -2.91 -19.35 14.57
CA TYR A 79 -3.23 -17.93 14.33
C TYR A 79 -2.43 -17.35 13.16
N GLY A 80 -1.14 -17.71 13.03
CA GLY A 80 -0.31 -17.31 11.89
C GLY A 80 -0.86 -17.83 10.55
N ILE A 81 -1.24 -19.11 10.49
CA ILE A 81 -1.84 -19.73 9.30
C ILE A 81 -3.18 -19.07 8.96
N LEU A 82 -4.04 -18.84 9.95
CA LEU A 82 -5.34 -18.18 9.76
C LEU A 82 -5.16 -16.76 9.18
N ALA A 83 -4.21 -15.99 9.69
CA ALA A 83 -3.92 -14.65 9.18
C ALA A 83 -3.47 -14.69 7.71
N LEU A 84 -2.53 -15.59 7.37
CA LEU A 84 -2.07 -15.77 6.00
C LEU A 84 -3.20 -16.22 5.08
N PHE A 85 -4.02 -17.16 5.54
CA PHE A 85 -5.17 -17.67 4.77
C PHE A 85 -6.13 -16.55 4.40
N VAL A 86 -6.49 -15.67 5.34
CA VAL A 86 -7.40 -14.54 5.06
C VAL A 86 -6.79 -13.58 4.04
N ILE A 87 -5.52 -13.20 4.19
CA ILE A 87 -4.87 -12.25 3.28
C ILE A 87 -4.81 -12.81 1.85
N VAL A 88 -4.38 -14.07 1.71
CA VAL A 88 -4.28 -14.75 0.41
C VAL A 88 -5.67 -14.96 -0.20
N SER A 89 -6.67 -15.32 0.62
CA SER A 89 -8.05 -15.55 0.13
C SER A 89 -8.68 -14.26 -0.39
N VAL A 90 -8.47 -13.13 0.28
CA VAL A 90 -8.98 -11.83 -0.20
C VAL A 90 -8.34 -11.47 -1.53
N TRP A 91 -7.01 -11.59 -1.69
CA TRP A 91 -6.33 -11.30 -2.95
C TRP A 91 -6.70 -12.26 -4.08
N GLY A 92 -6.80 -13.56 -3.79
CA GLY A 92 -7.24 -14.55 -4.76
C GLY A 92 -8.67 -14.27 -5.24
N LEU A 93 -9.58 -13.90 -4.32
CA LEU A 93 -10.94 -13.51 -4.69
C LEU A 93 -10.95 -12.23 -5.53
N VAL A 94 -10.19 -11.19 -5.14
CA VAL A 94 -10.06 -9.95 -5.91
C VAL A 94 -9.57 -10.25 -7.34
N SER A 95 -8.56 -11.09 -7.50
CA SER A 95 -8.03 -11.50 -8.81
C SER A 95 -9.10 -12.22 -9.66
N ILE A 96 -9.87 -13.14 -9.07
CA ILE A 96 -10.97 -13.80 -9.77
C ILE A 96 -12.02 -12.79 -10.22
N LEU A 97 -12.38 -11.84 -9.36
CA LEU A 97 -13.35 -10.79 -9.70
C LEU A 97 -12.82 -9.89 -10.82
N GLN A 98 -11.55 -9.48 -10.77
CA GLN A 98 -10.91 -8.70 -11.83
C GLN A 98 -10.98 -9.43 -13.18
N ASN A 99 -10.61 -10.72 -13.19
CA ASN A 99 -10.61 -11.52 -14.42
C ASN A 99 -12.03 -11.80 -14.93
N THR A 100 -13.00 -11.95 -14.04
CA THR A 100 -14.40 -12.23 -14.41
C THR A 100 -15.08 -11.00 -15.00
N PHE A 101 -14.81 -9.82 -14.45
CA PHE A 101 -15.41 -8.57 -14.90
C PHE A 101 -14.54 -7.80 -15.93
N GLY A 102 -13.38 -8.34 -16.31
CA GLY A 102 -12.47 -7.71 -17.26
C GLY A 102 -11.88 -6.38 -16.75
N LEU A 103 -11.62 -6.31 -15.45
CA LEU A 103 -11.05 -5.13 -14.77
C LEU A 103 -9.52 -5.18 -14.71
N GLU A 104 -8.87 -6.02 -15.53
CA GLU A 104 -7.42 -5.98 -15.68
C GLU A 104 -7.04 -4.58 -16.19
N ASP A 105 -6.26 -3.87 -15.36
CA ASP A 105 -5.68 -2.60 -15.74
C ASP A 105 -5.00 -2.81 -17.09
N ALA A 106 -5.54 -2.20 -18.14
CA ALA A 106 -4.81 -2.05 -19.37
C ALA A 106 -3.57 -1.23 -19.02
N GLU A 107 -2.47 -1.92 -18.71
CA GLU A 107 -1.14 -1.33 -18.72
C GLU A 107 -1.01 -0.73 -20.11
N GLN A 108 -1.34 0.56 -20.22
CA GLN A 108 -0.92 1.38 -21.32
C GLN A 108 0.60 1.39 -21.17
N THR A 109 1.25 0.41 -21.80
CA THR A 109 2.63 0.53 -22.23
C THR A 109 2.68 1.86 -22.96
N LYS A 110 3.14 2.87 -22.22
CA LYS A 110 3.35 4.22 -22.70
C LYS A 110 4.61 4.23 -23.56
N GLU A 111 4.71 3.24 -24.46
CA GLU A 111 5.61 3.29 -25.59
C GLU A 111 5.08 4.39 -26.47
N LEU A 112 5.57 5.61 -26.23
CA LEU A 112 5.50 6.64 -27.23
C LEU A 112 6.08 6.03 -28.50
N PRO A 113 5.32 5.97 -29.61
CA PRO A 113 5.87 5.54 -30.88
C PRO A 113 7.10 6.40 -31.14
N TYR A 114 8.28 5.78 -31.26
CA TYR A 114 9.48 6.47 -31.69
C TYR A 114 9.25 6.89 -33.14
N ILE A 115 8.68 8.08 -33.31
CA ILE A 115 8.63 8.75 -34.61
C ILE A 115 10.07 9.12 -34.97
N ILE A 116 10.65 8.39 -35.92
CA ILE A 116 11.93 8.76 -36.52
C ILE A 116 11.73 10.15 -37.14
N PRO A 117 12.45 11.20 -36.70
CA PRO A 117 12.36 12.50 -37.35
C PRO A 117 12.83 12.35 -38.79
N ARG A 118 11.91 12.57 -39.75
CA ARG A 118 12.26 12.58 -41.16
C ARG A 118 13.18 13.79 -41.38
N SER A 119 14.49 13.53 -41.54
CA SER A 119 15.44 14.53 -42.00
C SER A 119 15.10 14.88 -43.45
N GLN A 120 14.28 15.93 -43.62
CA GLN A 120 14.13 16.66 -44.87
C GLN A 120 15.16 17.79 -44.88
#